data_AF-A6GR23-F1
#
_entry.id   AF-A6GR23-F1
#
_cell.length_a   1.000
_cell.length_b   1.000
_cell.length_c   1.000
_cell.angle_alpha   90.00
_cell.angle_beta   90.00
_cell.angle_gamma   90.00
#
_symmetry.space_group_name_H-M   'P 1'
#
loop_
_entity.id
_entity.type
_entity.pdbx_description
1 polymer ?
#
loop_
_entity_poly.entity_id
_entity_poly.type
_entity_poly.pdbx_seq_one_letter_code
_entity_poly.pdbx_strand_id
1 'polypeptide(L)' 'MKLGTMNKEPKDLIVGLDIGTAKVVAMVAELLPDGRFEVIGGAQHDSRG' A
#
# COMPACT_ATOMS: atom_id res chain seq x y z
N MET A 1 20.26 10.71 -25.43
CA MET A 1 20.36 9.74 -24.32
C MET A 1 18.94 9.43 -23.87
N LYS A 2 18.45 8.21 -24.08
CA LYS A 2 17.06 7.84 -23.76
C LYS A 2 17.07 7.31 -22.33
N LEU A 3 16.46 8.05 -21.39
CA LEU A 3 16.23 7.57 -20.04
C LEU A 3 15.31 6.35 -20.18
N GLY A 4 15.86 5.15 -19.93
CA GLY A 4 15.10 3.91 -20.03
C GLY A 4 13.86 4.04 -19.17
N THR A 5 12.70 3.68 -19.73
CA THR A 5 11.50 3.49 -18.93
C THR A 5 11.85 2.43 -17.89
N MET A 6 12.02 2.84 -16.64
CA MET A 6 12.11 1.91 -15.53
C MET A 6 10.74 1.23 -15.46
N ASN A 7 10.60 0.14 -16.20
CA ASN A 7 9.55 -0.83 -15.97
C ASN A 7 9.82 -1.37 -14.58
N LYS A 8 9.26 -0.70 -13.56
CA LYS A 8 9.23 -1.24 -12.21
C LYS A 8 8.55 -2.59 -12.35
N GLU A 9 9.22 -3.65 -11.89
CA GLU A 9 8.57 -4.95 -11.84
C GLU A 9 7.25 -4.82 -11.08
N PRO A 10 6.20 -5.52 -11.53
CA PRO A 10 4.95 -5.55 -10.79
C PRO A 10 5.25 -6.04 -9.36
N LYS A 11 4.88 -5.24 -8.36
CA LYS A 11 5.00 -5.61 -6.95
C LYS A 11 3.71 -6.24 -6.50
N ASP A 12 3.82 -7.34 -5.76
CA ASP A 12 2.68 -7.94 -5.08
C ASP A 12 2.36 -7.10 -3.84
N LEU A 13 1.26 -6.35 -3.92
CA LEU A 13 0.82 -5.44 -2.87
C LEU A 13 -0.45 -5.95 -2.21
N ILE A 14 -0.51 -5.87 -0.89
CA ILE A 14 -1.73 -6.03 -0.10
C ILE A 14 -2.11 -4.68 0.52
N VAL A 15 -3.41 -4.40 0.51
CA VAL A 15 -3.96 -3.20 1.15
C VAL A 15 -4.91 -3.61 2.26
N GLY A 16 -4.57 -3.24 3.49
CA GLY A 16 -5.48 -3.31 4.63
C GLY A 16 -6.34 -2.06 4.68
N LEU A 17 -7.66 -2.21 4.72
CA LEU A 17 -8.62 -1.12 4.89
C LEU A 17 -9.37 -1.34 6.20
N ASP A 18 -9.26 -0.37 7.11
CA ASP A 18 -10.02 -0.31 8.35
C ASP A 18 -11.01 0.86 8.28
N ILE A 19 -12.30 0.56 8.49
CA ILE A 19 -13.38 1.56 8.46
C ILE A 19 -13.93 1.66 9.88
N GLY A 20 -13.33 2.55 10.66
CA GLY A 20 -13.83 2.92 11.97
C GLY A 20 -14.90 4.01 11.87
N THR A 21 -15.73 4.12 12.90
CA THR A 21 -16.75 5.18 13.01
C THR A 21 -16.14 6.59 12.97
N ALA A 22 -14.91 6.76 13.47
CA ALA A 22 -14.23 8.05 13.51
C ALA A 22 -13.29 8.29 12.32
N LYS A 23 -12.64 7.25 11.80
CA LYS A 23 -11.62 7.36 10.75
C LYS A 23 -11.64 6.15 9.85
N VAL A 24 -11.30 6.37 8.59
CA VAL A 24 -10.96 5.34 7.61
C VAL A 24 -9.45 5.34 7.45
N VAL A 25 -8.83 4.15 7.53
CA VAL A 25 -7.38 3.97 7.45
C VAL A 25 -7.06 2.96 6.34
N ALA A 26 -6.07 3.29 5.50
CA ALA A 26 -5.53 2.39 4.49
C ALA A 26 -4.04 2.17 4.76
N MET A 27 -3.63 0.90 4.78
CA MET A 27 -2.24 0.46 4.94
C MET A 27 -1.83 -0.35 3.72
N VAL A 28 -0.68 -0.06 3.13
CA VAL A 28 -0.12 -0.78 1.99
C VAL A 28 1.12 -1.54 2.43
N ALA A 29 1.15 -2.84 2.14
CA ALA A 29 2.33 -3.67 2.33
C ALA A 29 2.70 -4.43 1.06
N GLU A 30 3.99 -4.67 0.86
CA GLU A 30 4.54 -5.51 -0.20
C GLU A 30 4.76 -6.93 0.34
N LEU A 31 4.35 -7.94 -0.42
CA LEU A 31 4.67 -9.33 -0.14
C LEU A 31 6.08 -9.62 -0.65
N LEU A 32 6.99 -9.93 0.28
CA LEU A 32 8.35 -10.32 -0.04
C LEU A 32 8.40 -11.80 -0.49
N PRO A 33 9.45 -12.22 -1.24
CA PRO A 33 9.59 -13.60 -1.69
C PRO A 33 9.68 -14.65 -0.57
N ASP A 34 10.02 -14.22 0.65
CA ASP A 34 10.08 -15.08 1.85
C ASP A 34 8.73 -15.22 2.57
N GLY A 35 7.67 -14.64 2.00
CA GLY A 35 6.31 -14.68 2.55
C GLY A 35 6.02 -13.63 3.62
N ARG A 36 6.97 -12.75 3.94
CA ARG A 36 6.74 -11.64 4.88
C ARG A 36 6.11 -10.45 4.17
N PHE A 37 5.35 -9.66 4.94
CA PHE A 37 4.84 -8.39 4.48
C PHE A 37 5.69 -7.24 5.01
N GLU A 38 6.11 -6.33 4.12
CA GLU A 38 6.77 -5.08 4.49
C GLU A 38 5.82 -3.92 4.25
N VAL A 39 5.58 -3.11 5.29
CA VAL A 39 4.73 -1.92 5.18
C VAL A 39 5.48 -0.82 4.42
N ILE A 40 4.90 -0.37 3.30
CA ILE A 40 5.52 0.63 2.41
C ILE A 40 4.78 1.98 2.41
N GLY A 41 3.59 2.06 3.00
CA GLY A 41 2.86 3.31 3.11
C GLY A 41 1.51 3.18 3.81
N GLY A 42 0.97 4.30 4.27
CA GLY A 42 -0.34 4.35 4.89
C GLY A 42 -0.98 5.73 4.74
N ALA A 43 -2.31 5.76 4.83
CA ALA A 43 -3.11 6.98 4.79
C ALA A 43 -4.33 6.85 5.71
N GLN A 44 -4.83 7.99 6.18
CA GLN A 44 -6.06 8.06 6.96
C GLN A 44 -6.91 9.26 6.56
N HIS A 45 -8.20 9.15 6.77
CA HIS A 45 -9.16 10.22 6.54
C HIS A 45 -10.26 10.18 7.60
N ASP A 46 -10.82 11.33 7.98
CA ASP A 46 -11.93 11.39 8.93
C ASP A 46 -13.17 10.70 8.33
N SER A 47 -13.86 9.89 9.13
CA SER A 47 -15.10 9.26 8.68
C SER A 47 -16.17 10.32 8.45
N ARG A 48 -17.02 10.11 7.44
CA ARG A 48 -18.10 11.04 7.08
C ARG A 48 -19.50 10.50 7.38
N GLY A 49 -19.58 9.31 8.00
CA GLY A 49 -20.85 8.60 8.17
C GLY A 49 -21.23 7.86 6.90
#